data_AF-A0A935E439-F1
#
_entry.id   AF-A0A935E439-F1
#
_cell.length_a   1.000
_cell.length_b   1.000
_cell.length_c   1.000
_cell.angle_alpha   90.00
_cell.angle_beta   90.00
_cell.angle_gamma   90.00
#
_symmetry.space_group_name_H-M   'P 1'
#
loop_
_entity.id
_entity.type
_entity.pdbx_description
1 polymer ?
#
loop_
_entity_poly.entity_id
_entity_poly.type
_entity_poly.pdbx_seq_one_letter_code
_entity_poly.pdbx_strand_id
1 'polypeptide(L)' 'MASFRFSHGPNGRWGFLPEEPSMHVHVAHPGGEAKFWLEPGVTLAGHTGLSPQELTAVAEVVLRDFSDR' A
#
# COMPACT_ATOMS: atom_id res chain seq x y z
N MET A 1 9.30 -10.63 8.00
CA MET A 1 9.66 -9.45 7.18
C MET A 1 8.41 -8.99 6.46
N ALA A 2 8.01 -7.73 6.64
CA ALA A 2 6.95 -7.14 5.81
C ALA A 2 7.55 -6.80 4.43
N SER A 3 6.88 -7.18 3.35
CA SER A 3 7.30 -6.86 1.99
C SER A 3 6.48 -5.68 1.48
N PHE A 4 7.16 -4.62 1.06
CA PHE A 4 6.55 -3.42 0.49
C PHE A 4 6.72 -3.46 -1.01
N ARG A 5 5.61 -3.51 -1.75
CA ARG A 5 5.62 -3.45 -3.21
C ARG A 5 4.98 -2.14 -3.65
N PHE A 6 5.81 -1.26 -4.20
CA PHE A 6 5.33 -0.06 -4.87
C PHE A 6 4.86 -0.43 -6.27
N SER A 7 3.64 -0.05 -6.61
CA SER A 7 3.07 -0.21 -7.94
C SER A 7 2.99 1.17 -8.58
N HIS A 8 3.75 1.36 -9.67
CA HIS A 8 3.66 2.48 -10.58
C HIS A 8 3.11 1.93 -11.91
N GLY A 9 1.95 2.42 -12.37
CA GLY A 9 1.45 2.05 -13.70
C GLY A 9 2.25 2.77 -14.80
N PRO A 10 2.32 2.26 -16.05
CA PRO A 10 1.64 1.08 -16.61
C PRO A 10 2.64 0.03 -17.13
N ASN A 11 2.63 -1.23 -16.63
CA ASN A 11 3.18 -2.42 -17.32
C ASN A 11 2.76 -3.75 -16.63
N GLY A 12 1.67 -4.36 -17.12
CA GLY A 12 1.55 -5.81 -17.32
C GLY A 12 1.51 -6.78 -16.12
N ARG A 13 0.31 -7.35 -15.90
CA ARG A 13 -0.05 -8.57 -15.13
C ARG A 13 -0.12 -8.39 -13.60
N TRP A 14 -1.20 -8.71 -12.88
CA TRP A 14 -2.32 -9.66 -13.10
C TRP A 14 -3.61 -9.16 -12.43
N GLY A 15 -4.77 -9.46 -13.02
CA GLY A 15 -6.05 -9.60 -12.29
C GLY A 15 -6.95 -8.37 -12.22
N PHE A 16 -7.78 -8.17 -13.26
CA PHE A 16 -9.07 -7.49 -13.30
C PHE A 16 -9.41 -6.42 -12.24
N LEU A 17 -9.25 -5.14 -12.60
CA LEU A 17 -10.13 -3.98 -12.31
C LEU A 17 -9.60 -2.79 -13.15
N PRO A 18 -10.46 -1.82 -13.55
CA PRO A 18 -10.09 -0.77 -14.51
C PRO A 18 -8.87 0.00 -14.03
N GLU A 19 -7.90 0.20 -14.93
CA GLU A 19 -6.79 1.16 -14.85
C GLU A 19 -6.76 2.01 -13.57
N GLU A 20 -6.27 1.48 -12.45
CA GLU A 20 -6.22 2.26 -11.21
C GLU A 20 -5.22 3.42 -11.44
N PRO A 21 -5.68 4.68 -11.57
CA PRO A 21 -4.88 5.76 -12.15
C PRO A 21 -3.84 6.33 -11.17
N SER A 22 -3.79 5.82 -9.94
CA SER A 22 -3.04 6.41 -8.83
C SER A 22 -1.96 5.48 -8.29
N MET A 23 -0.81 6.06 -7.94
CA MET A 23 0.31 5.34 -7.33
C MET A 23 -0.11 4.75 -5.98
N HIS A 24 0.29 3.51 -5.71
CA HIS A 24 -0.04 2.82 -4.45
C HIS A 24 1.08 1.89 -3.97
N VAL A 25 1.04 1.56 -2.69
CA VAL A 25 1.89 0.55 -2.07
C VAL A 25 1.05 -0.57 -1.48
N HIS A 26 1.46 -1.81 -1.74
CA HIS A 26 0.96 -3.01 -1.06
C HIS A 26 1.95 -3.42 0.01
N VAL A 27 1.44 -3.66 1.21
CA VAL A 27 2.20 -4.13 2.37
C VAL A 27 1.70 -5.52 2.71
N ALA A 28 2.55 -6.52 2.50
CA ALA A 28 2.26 -7.91 2.84
C ALA A 28 2.90 -8.25 4.20
N HIS A 29 2.09 -8.72 5.14
CA HIS A 29 2.48 -9.20 6.46
C HIS A 29 2.01 -10.66 6.65
N PRO A 30 2.70 -11.50 7.43
CA PRO A 30 2.25 -12.88 7.68
C PRO A 30 0.83 -13.01 8.24
N GLY A 31 0.36 -12.00 8.98
CA GLY A 31 -0.98 -11.95 9.57
C GLY A 31 -2.02 -11.19 8.73
N GLY A 32 -1.64 -10.58 7.61
CA GLY A 32 -2.55 -9.73 6.86
C GLY A 32 -1.87 -8.84 5.81
N GLU A 33 -2.67 -8.07 5.10
CA GLU A 33 -2.20 -7.15 4.06
C GLU A 33 -2.87 -5.79 4.16
N ALA A 34 -2.20 -4.76 3.66
CA ALA A 34 -2.76 -3.43 3.50
C ALA A 34 -2.35 -2.80 2.16
N LYS A 35 -3.27 -2.05 1.55
CA LYS A 35 -3.08 -1.24 0.36
C LYS A 35 -3.21 0.22 0.73
N PHE A 36 -2.24 1.05 0.35
CA PHE A 36 -2.28 2.50 0.53
C PHE A 36 -2.15 3.21 -0.80
N TRP A 37 -3.04 4.16 -1.07
CA TRP A 37 -2.87 5.18 -2.10
C TRP A 37 -1.79 6.16 -1.66
N LEU A 38 -0.92 6.59 -2.57
CA LEU A 38 0.14 7.57 -2.29
C LEU A 38 -0.21 8.96 -2.81
N GLU A 39 -1.03 9.03 -3.86
CA GLU A 39 -1.46 10.30 -4.47
C GLU A 39 -2.99 10.46 -4.34
N PRO A 40 -3.48 11.67 -4.04
CA PRO A 40 -2.74 12.91 -3.74
C PRO A 40 -2.10 12.95 -2.33
N GLY A 41 -2.26 11.88 -1.54
CA GLY A 41 -1.60 11.70 -0.25
C GLY A 41 -1.79 10.29 0.28
N VAL A 42 -0.99 9.88 1.27
CA VAL A 42 -1.01 8.52 1.84
C VAL A 42 -2.36 8.21 2.49
N THR A 43 -3.16 7.35 1.87
CA THR A 43 -4.51 6.99 2.34
C THR A 43 -4.74 5.49 2.28
N LEU A 44 -5.33 4.90 3.32
CA LEU A 44 -5.63 3.47 3.35
C LEU A 44 -6.76 3.14 2.35
N ALA A 45 -6.45 2.30 1.37
CA ALA A 45 -7.39 1.85 0.35
C ALA A 45 -8.13 0.56 0.76
N GLY A 46 -7.46 -0.28 1.55
CA GLY A 46 -8.03 -1.53 2.04
C GLY A 46 -7.02 -2.31 2.87
N HIS A 47 -7.52 -3.13 3.78
CA HIS A 47 -6.68 -4.03 4.57
C HIS A 47 -7.45 -5.31 4.92
N THR A 48 -6.71 -6.37 5.24
CA THR A 48 -7.27 -7.64 5.70
C THR A 48 -6.33 -8.24 6.73
N GLY A 49 -6.87 -8.78 7.83
CA GLY A 49 -6.10 -9.49 8.86
C GLY A 49 -5.25 -8.62 9.80
N LEU A 50 -4.94 -7.37 9.42
CA LEU A 50 -4.18 -6.44 10.26
C LEU A 50 -5.05 -5.76 11.31
N SER A 51 -4.54 -5.69 12.54
CA SER A 51 -5.14 -4.92 13.63
C SER A 51 -4.97 -3.41 13.42
N PRO A 52 -5.79 -2.56 14.07
CA PRO A 52 -5.65 -1.11 13.97
C PRO A 52 -4.26 -0.57 14.35
N GLN A 53 -3.60 -1.23 15.32
CA GLN A 53 -2.25 -0.87 15.74
C GLN A 53 -1.21 -1.18 14.65
N GLU A 54 -1.33 -2.35 14.00
CA GLU A 54 -0.46 -2.73 12.88
C GLU A 54 -0.68 -1.82 11.67
N LEU A 55 -1.94 -1.45 11.37
CA LEU A 55 -2.23 -0.50 10.29
C LEU A 55 -1.62 0.87 10.55
N THR A 56 -1.63 1.34 11.79
CA THR A 56 -1.01 2.61 12.17
C THR A 56 0.50 2.54 11.99
N ALA A 57 1.16 1.49 12.49
CA ALA A 57 2.59 1.30 12.33
C ALA A 57 2.99 1.19 10.84
N VAL A 58 2.20 0.48 10.03
CA VAL A 58 2.43 0.39 8.58
C VAL A 58 2.25 1.75 7.92
N ALA A 59 1.20 2.50 8.25
CA ALA A 59 0.95 3.82 7.70
C ALA A 59 2.07 4.82 8.04
N GLU A 60 2.61 4.79 9.26
CA GLU A 60 3.76 5.62 9.66
C GLU A 60 5.01 5.31 8.82
N VAL A 61 5.30 4.03 8.58
CA VAL A 61 6.43 3.62 7.73
C VAL A 61 6.23 4.08 6.29
N VAL A 62 5.04 3.89 5.73
CA VAL A 62 4.72 4.34 4.36
C VAL A 62 4.81 5.86 4.24
N LEU A 63 4.26 6.59 5.20
CA LEU A 63 4.28 8.05 5.22
C LEU A 63 5.72 8.58 5.31
N ARG A 64 6.55 7.97 6.16
CA ARG A 64 7.96 8.33 6.28
C ARG A 64 8.71 8.10 4.97
N ASP A 65 8.61 6.91 4.38
CA ASP A 65 9.29 6.57 3.12
C ASP A 65 8.81 7.44 1.94
N PHE A 66 7.54 7.84 1.93
CA PHE A 66 7.00 8.74 0.92
C PHE A 66 7.42 10.20 1.13
N SER A 67 7.53 10.67 2.38
CA SER A 67 7.93 12.07 2.68
C SER A 67 9.43 12.31 2.47
N ASP A 68 10.26 11.27 2.54
CA ASP A 68 11.71 11.31 2.29
C ASP A 68 12.06 11.25 0.78
N ARG A 69 11.08 11.13 -0.12
CA ARG A 69 11.27 11.09 -1.59
C ARG A 69 10.85 12.39 -2.28
#